data_AF-A0A644YF80-F1
#
_entry.id   AF-A0A644YF80-F1
#
_cell.length_a   1.000
_cell.length_b   1.000
_cell.length_c   1.000
_cell.angle_alpha   90.00
_cell.angle_beta   90.00
_cell.angle_gamma   90.00
#
_symmetry.space_group_name_H-M   'P 1'
#
loop_
_entity.id
_entity.type
_entity.pdbx_description
1 polymer ?
#
loop_
_entity_poly.entity_id
_entity_poly.type
_entity_poly.pdbx_seq_one_letter_code
_entity_poly.pdbx_strand_id
1 'polypeptide(L)'
;MSTFLSNFTELGFMDFDAEVLTNEDEPDDMIRFGIWHNYINNYKSRIARCKKKDCEWGSLVIEGKYVTESIKKYFGVDYKKLASVTESDLPFYYDGTYYHFEGADGEAVYYARVDEAVRDSEGRIVMRGEIYNTEDKNDILGKFTALAKPHKFNGKDTWAILRMETEF
;
A
#
# COMPACT_ATOMS: atom_id res chain seq x y z
N MET A 1 -5.64 -5.79 -14.04
CA MET A 1 -5.00 -6.38 -12.84
C MET A 1 -3.62 -5.81 -12.57
N SER A 2 -2.78 -5.55 -13.60
CA SER A 2 -1.47 -4.88 -13.45
C SER A 2 -1.53 -3.60 -12.60
N THR A 3 -2.46 -2.68 -12.91
CA THR A 3 -2.67 -1.45 -12.11
C THR A 3 -3.03 -1.74 -10.67
N PHE A 4 -3.85 -2.77 -10.41
CA PHE A 4 -4.23 -3.13 -9.04
C PHE A 4 -2.99 -3.58 -8.25
N LEU A 5 -2.20 -4.51 -8.79
CA LEU A 5 -0.98 -5.01 -8.16
C LEU A 5 0.12 -3.94 -8.04
N SER A 6 0.17 -2.98 -8.96
CA SER A 6 1.15 -1.89 -8.92
C SER A 6 0.96 -0.95 -7.74
N ASN A 7 -0.24 -0.88 -7.12
CA ASN A 7 -0.45 -0.13 -5.86
C ASN A 7 0.36 -0.71 -4.69
N PHE A 8 0.84 -1.95 -4.80
CA PHE A 8 1.62 -2.64 -3.79
C PHE A 8 3.11 -2.61 -4.16
N THR A 9 3.44 -3.03 -5.39
CA THR A 9 4.85 -3.11 -5.83
C THR A 9 5.52 -1.74 -5.88
N GLU A 10 4.78 -0.66 -6.18
CA GLU A 10 5.34 0.70 -6.16
C GLU A 10 5.79 1.14 -4.76
N LEU A 11 5.29 0.47 -3.72
CA LEU A 11 5.60 0.72 -2.32
C LEU A 11 6.59 -0.30 -1.73
N GLY A 12 7.08 -1.24 -2.55
CA GLY A 12 7.96 -2.33 -2.09
C GLY A 12 7.24 -3.58 -1.58
N PHE A 13 5.90 -3.61 -1.60
CA PHE A 13 5.13 -4.79 -1.19
C PHE A 13 5.09 -5.81 -2.33
N MET A 14 6.15 -6.62 -2.41
CA MET A 14 6.38 -7.58 -3.48
C MET A 14 6.38 -9.03 -3.02
N ASP A 15 6.49 -9.29 -1.72
CA ASP A 15 6.39 -10.63 -1.15
C ASP A 15 5.74 -10.50 0.23
N PHE A 16 4.50 -10.98 0.36
CA PHE A 16 3.71 -10.82 1.58
C PHE A 16 2.48 -11.72 1.65
N ASP A 17 2.03 -11.93 2.89
CA ASP A 17 0.70 -12.44 3.23
C ASP A 17 -0.12 -11.33 3.92
N ALA A 18 -1.31 -11.03 3.41
CA ALA A 18 -2.18 -10.00 3.95
C ALA A 18 -2.66 -10.32 5.37
N GLU A 19 -2.83 -11.58 5.75
CA GLU A 19 -3.23 -11.95 7.12
C GLU A 19 -2.14 -11.59 8.13
N VAL A 20 -0.86 -11.71 7.73
CA VAL A 20 0.28 -11.30 8.54
C VAL A 20 0.39 -9.79 8.59
N LEU A 21 0.39 -9.13 7.42
CA LEU A 21 0.53 -7.68 7.33
C LEU A 21 -0.58 -6.92 8.07
N THR A 22 -1.81 -7.45 8.07
CA THR A 22 -2.96 -6.78 8.69
C THR A 22 -3.08 -7.04 10.20
N ASN A 23 -2.12 -7.73 10.81
CA ASN A 23 -2.06 -7.92 12.25
C ASN A 23 -1.93 -6.56 12.97
N GLU A 24 -2.87 -6.26 13.86
CA GLU A 24 -2.89 -4.99 14.60
C GLU A 24 -1.82 -4.91 15.71
N ASP A 25 -1.19 -6.02 16.07
CA ASP A 25 -0.06 -6.04 17.01
C ASP A 25 1.24 -5.51 16.38
N GLU A 26 1.33 -5.55 15.04
CA GLU A 26 2.48 -5.09 14.24
C GLU A 26 2.01 -4.10 13.16
N PRO A 27 1.65 -2.85 13.54
CA PRO A 27 0.88 -1.96 12.67
C PRO A 27 1.70 -1.26 11.58
N ASP A 28 3.02 -1.40 11.62
CA ASP A 28 3.99 -0.61 10.87
C ASP A 28 3.74 -0.67 9.37
N ASP A 29 3.58 -1.87 8.81
CA ASP A 29 3.38 -2.06 7.38
C ASP A 29 2.04 -1.51 6.87
N MET A 30 0.97 -1.62 7.66
CA MET A 30 -0.34 -1.08 7.27
C MET A 30 -0.37 0.43 7.31
N ILE A 31 0.26 1.02 8.34
CA ILE A 31 0.41 2.47 8.44
C ILE A 31 1.27 2.98 7.29
N ARG A 32 2.43 2.34 7.04
CA ARG A 32 3.33 2.65 5.93
C ARG A 32 2.59 2.57 4.59
N PHE A 33 1.88 1.48 4.33
CA PHE A 33 1.09 1.31 3.11
C PHE A 33 0.07 2.45 2.95
N GLY A 34 -0.74 2.70 3.97
CA GLY A 34 -1.81 3.69 3.88
C GLY A 34 -1.29 5.12 3.70
N ILE A 35 -0.17 5.47 4.32
CA ILE A 35 0.46 6.81 4.15
C ILE A 35 1.07 6.93 2.75
N TRP A 36 1.96 6.02 2.36
CA TRP A 36 2.67 6.14 1.08
C TRP A 36 1.76 5.95 -0.13
N HIS A 37 0.79 5.04 -0.06
CA HIS A 37 -0.20 4.90 -1.12
C HIS A 37 -0.90 6.25 -1.41
N ASN A 38 -1.29 6.97 -0.35
CA ASN A 38 -1.93 8.28 -0.50
C ASN A 38 -0.96 9.39 -0.89
N TYR A 39 0.28 9.35 -0.40
CA TYR A 39 1.31 10.29 -0.79
C TYR A 39 1.56 10.24 -2.30
N ILE A 40 1.73 9.03 -2.87
CA ILE A 40 2.00 8.85 -4.29
C ILE A 40 0.73 9.09 -5.13
N ASN A 41 -0.38 8.42 -4.80
CA ASN A 41 -1.53 8.35 -5.70
C ASN A 41 -2.59 9.43 -5.45
N ASN A 42 -2.63 10.00 -4.24
CA ASN A 42 -3.71 10.89 -3.81
C ASN A 42 -3.18 12.20 -3.18
N TYR A 43 -1.96 12.62 -3.53
CA TYR A 43 -1.27 13.76 -2.91
C TYR A 43 -2.17 15.00 -2.77
N LYS A 44 -2.73 15.46 -3.89
CA LYS A 44 -3.52 16.70 -3.96
C LYS A 44 -4.82 16.66 -3.16
N SER A 45 -5.37 15.48 -2.90
CA SER A 45 -6.68 15.32 -2.27
C SER A 45 -6.61 14.87 -0.82
N ARG A 46 -5.51 14.24 -0.39
CA ARG A 46 -5.38 13.63 0.94
C ARG A 46 -4.21 14.17 1.76
N ILE A 47 -3.17 14.69 1.12
CA ILE A 47 -1.97 15.21 1.79
C ILE A 47 -2.06 16.74 1.91
N ALA A 48 -1.71 17.26 3.07
CA ALA A 48 -1.61 18.69 3.32
C ALA A 48 -0.27 19.04 3.96
N ARG A 49 0.13 20.31 3.89
CA ARG A 49 1.24 20.81 4.69
C ARG A 49 0.83 20.93 6.16
N CYS A 50 1.72 20.54 7.05
CA CYS A 50 1.57 20.81 8.47
C CYS A 50 1.48 22.34 8.69
N LYS A 51 0.49 22.76 9.49
CA LYS A 51 0.21 24.18 9.77
C LYS A 51 0.83 24.67 11.08
N LYS A 52 1.36 23.77 11.91
CA LYS A 52 2.02 24.13 13.16
C LYS A 52 3.33 24.82 12.84
N LYS A 53 3.76 25.76 13.69
CA LYS A 53 5.10 26.34 13.56
C LYS A 53 6.14 25.24 13.86
N ASP A 54 7.19 25.19 13.06
CA ASP A 54 8.35 24.28 13.21
C ASP A 54 8.07 22.77 13.06
N CYS A 55 6.81 22.35 12.85
CA CYS A 55 6.36 21.00 12.47
C CYS A 55 7.29 19.84 12.89
N GLU A 56 7.45 19.68 14.20
CA GLU A 56 8.43 18.78 14.85
C GLU A 56 8.47 17.36 14.28
N TRP A 57 7.33 16.84 13.84
CA TRP A 57 7.16 15.45 13.42
C TRP A 57 6.99 15.26 11.91
N GLY A 58 7.18 16.33 11.13
CA GLY A 58 7.12 16.28 9.66
C GLY A 58 6.37 17.44 9.03
N SER A 59 6.83 17.87 7.86
CA SER A 59 6.26 18.96 7.08
C SER A 59 4.92 18.63 6.43
N LEU A 60 4.54 17.36 6.34
CA LEU A 60 3.31 16.87 5.73
C LEU A 60 2.39 16.18 6.73
N VAL A 61 1.09 16.23 6.44
CA VAL A 61 0.06 15.55 7.21
C VAL A 61 -0.97 14.83 6.34
N ILE A 62 -1.49 13.73 6.88
CA ILE A 62 -2.64 12.99 6.35
C ILE A 62 -3.58 12.60 7.50
N GLU A 63 -4.90 12.77 7.30
CA GLU A 63 -5.87 12.30 8.29
C GLU A 63 -5.84 10.76 8.41
N GLY A 64 -5.85 10.23 9.63
CA GLY A 64 -5.80 8.78 9.88
C GLY A 64 -6.94 8.00 9.21
N LYS A 65 -8.09 8.65 8.98
CA LYS A 65 -9.22 8.03 8.24
C LYS A 65 -8.87 7.67 6.79
N TYR A 66 -7.94 8.38 6.15
CA TYR A 66 -7.53 8.07 4.76
C TYR A 66 -6.55 6.91 4.70
N VAL A 67 -5.75 6.74 5.76
CA VAL A 67 -4.90 5.56 5.96
C VAL A 67 -5.78 4.31 6.07
N THR A 68 -6.76 4.31 6.99
CA THR A 68 -7.67 3.16 7.17
C THR A 68 -8.58 2.93 5.96
N GLU A 69 -9.02 3.99 5.27
CA GLU A 69 -9.79 3.90 4.02
C GLU A 69 -9.01 3.11 2.95
N SER A 70 -7.71 3.35 2.84
CA SER A 70 -6.85 2.68 1.86
C SER A 70 -6.63 1.21 2.23
N ILE A 71 -6.36 0.92 3.50
CA ILE A 71 -6.24 -0.45 3.99
C ILE A 71 -7.54 -1.23 3.72
N LYS A 72 -8.69 -0.63 4.03
CA LYS A 72 -10.00 -1.23 3.74
C LYS A 72 -10.19 -1.50 2.26
N LYS A 73 -9.83 -0.55 1.40
CA LYS A 73 -9.99 -0.70 -0.05
C LYS A 73 -9.15 -1.84 -0.62
N TYR A 74 -7.88 -1.94 -0.22
CA TYR A 74 -6.91 -2.84 -0.86
C TYR A 74 -6.73 -4.18 -0.17
N PHE A 75 -6.98 -4.26 1.15
CA PHE A 75 -6.87 -5.49 1.94
C PHE A 75 -8.24 -6.02 2.39
N GLY A 76 -9.30 -5.20 2.27
CA GLY A 76 -10.64 -5.62 2.66
C GLY A 76 -10.84 -5.75 4.17
N VAL A 77 -10.02 -5.06 4.98
CA VAL A 77 -10.02 -5.11 6.44
C VAL A 77 -10.47 -3.77 7.04
N ASP A 78 -11.35 -3.82 8.05
CA ASP A 78 -11.72 -2.65 8.86
C ASP A 78 -10.65 -2.38 9.94
N TYR A 79 -9.54 -1.78 9.52
CA TYR A 79 -8.37 -1.52 10.35
C TYR A 79 -8.62 -0.41 11.37
N LYS A 80 -8.28 -0.65 12.66
CA LYS A 80 -8.58 0.28 13.75
C LYS A 80 -7.35 0.80 14.48
N LYS A 81 -6.23 0.10 14.38
CA LYS A 81 -5.01 0.44 15.12
C LYS A 81 -4.25 1.58 14.45
N LEU A 82 -4.62 2.81 14.79
CA LEU A 82 -3.80 3.98 14.47
C LEU A 82 -2.80 4.24 15.60
N ALA A 83 -1.53 4.06 15.31
CA ALA A 83 -0.42 4.29 16.23
C ALA A 83 0.71 5.05 15.54
N SER A 84 1.65 5.62 16.29
CA SER A 84 2.90 6.12 15.72
C SER A 84 3.81 4.95 15.38
N VAL A 85 4.58 5.10 14.30
CA VAL A 85 5.63 4.17 13.87
C VAL A 85 6.94 4.96 13.89
N THR A 86 7.70 4.85 14.97
CA THR A 86 8.88 5.71 15.22
C THR A 86 10.21 5.03 14.96
N GLU A 87 10.22 3.70 14.88
CA GLU A 87 11.44 2.89 14.70
C GLU A 87 11.79 2.64 13.22
N SER A 88 11.12 3.33 12.30
CA SER A 88 11.39 3.26 10.85
C SER A 88 12.33 4.39 10.41
N ASP A 89 13.14 4.15 9.37
CA ASP A 89 13.96 5.19 8.71
C ASP A 89 13.14 6.43 8.31
N LEU A 90 11.85 6.21 8.01
CA LEU A 90 10.87 7.26 7.72
C LEU A 90 9.76 7.18 8.79
N PRO A 91 9.90 7.88 9.93
CA PRO A 91 8.96 7.77 11.03
C PRO A 91 7.63 8.44 10.72
N PHE A 92 6.55 7.88 11.27
CA PHE A 92 5.19 8.39 11.18
C PHE A 92 4.66 8.68 12.58
N TYR A 93 4.42 9.94 12.90
CA TYR A 93 3.86 10.31 14.20
C TYR A 93 2.35 10.52 14.11
N TYR A 94 1.57 9.82 14.93
CA TYR A 94 0.13 9.99 15.01
C TYR A 94 -0.27 10.89 16.18
N ASP A 95 -0.91 12.04 15.90
CA ASP A 95 -1.32 13.00 16.93
C ASP A 95 -2.75 12.78 17.46
N GLY A 96 -3.37 11.67 17.09
CA GLY A 96 -4.77 11.34 17.40
C GLY A 96 -5.76 11.72 16.29
N THR A 97 -5.35 12.50 15.30
CA THR A 97 -6.17 12.80 14.10
C THR A 97 -5.36 12.66 12.81
N TYR A 98 -4.13 13.17 12.81
CA TYR A 98 -3.24 13.19 11.66
C TYR A 98 -2.00 12.35 11.92
N TYR A 99 -1.52 11.72 10.85
CA TYR A 99 -0.13 11.33 10.74
C TYR A 99 0.69 12.51 10.26
N HIS A 100 1.83 12.73 10.91
CA HIS A 100 2.87 13.69 10.53
C HIS A 100 4.06 12.92 10.00
N PHE A 101 4.61 13.37 8.87
CA PHE A 101 5.68 12.67 8.17
C PHE A 101 6.41 13.60 7.20
N GLU A 102 7.58 13.17 6.75
CA GLU A 102 8.28 13.81 5.63
C GLU A 102 8.05 13.04 4.34
N GLY A 103 7.90 13.79 3.24
CA GLY A 103 7.87 13.21 1.90
C GLY A 103 9.25 12.69 1.51
N ALA A 104 9.27 11.59 0.79
CA ALA A 104 10.48 11.00 0.21
C ALA A 104 10.18 10.65 -1.24
N ASP A 105 11.10 11.01 -2.12
CA ASP A 105 11.04 10.78 -3.56
C ASP A 105 12.43 10.36 -4.05
N GLY A 106 12.49 9.62 -5.17
CA GLY A 106 13.74 9.25 -5.84
C GLY A 106 14.20 7.80 -5.65
N GLU A 107 13.45 7.00 -4.90
CA GLU A 107 13.63 5.55 -4.86
C GLU A 107 13.16 4.90 -6.17
N ALA A 108 13.78 3.77 -6.54
CA ALA A 108 13.37 3.01 -7.71
C ALA A 108 11.93 2.50 -7.55
N VAL A 109 11.08 2.80 -8.52
CA VAL A 109 9.68 2.38 -8.52
C VAL A 109 9.52 1.16 -9.41
N TYR A 110 8.85 0.13 -8.89
CA TYR A 110 8.58 -1.12 -9.60
C TYR A 110 7.10 -1.34 -9.80
N TYR A 111 6.71 -1.73 -11.01
CA TYR A 111 5.33 -2.07 -11.36
C TYR A 111 5.17 -3.55 -11.66
N ALA A 112 3.96 -4.05 -11.42
CA ALA A 112 3.56 -5.39 -11.78
C ALA A 112 2.99 -5.40 -13.20
N ARG A 113 3.53 -6.25 -14.07
CA ARG A 113 2.90 -6.67 -15.34
C ARG A 113 2.24 -8.02 -15.13
N VAL A 114 0.92 -8.07 -15.22
CA VAL A 114 0.16 -9.33 -15.18
C VAL A 114 0.08 -9.91 -16.59
N ASP A 115 0.59 -11.11 -16.77
CA ASP A 115 0.52 -11.88 -18.02
C ASP A 115 -0.68 -12.84 -18.03
N GLU A 116 -1.07 -13.33 -16.86
CA GLU A 116 -2.19 -14.25 -16.69
C GLU A 116 -3.06 -13.87 -15.48
N ALA A 117 -4.38 -13.96 -15.62
CA ALA A 117 -5.32 -13.86 -14.51
C ALA A 117 -6.44 -14.90 -14.67
N VAL A 118 -6.54 -15.83 -13.72
CA VAL A 118 -7.51 -16.94 -13.73
C VAL A 118 -8.35 -16.90 -12.46
N ARG A 119 -9.66 -17.17 -12.61
CA ARG A 119 -10.56 -17.32 -11.47
C ARG A 119 -10.52 -18.76 -10.95
N ASP A 120 -10.35 -18.92 -9.64
CA ASP A 120 -10.41 -20.24 -9.01
C ASP A 120 -11.85 -20.66 -8.67
N SER A 121 -12.01 -21.86 -8.12
CA SER A 121 -13.30 -22.43 -7.72
C SER A 121 -14.02 -21.66 -6.62
N GLU A 122 -13.30 -20.84 -5.84
CA GLU A 122 -13.85 -20.01 -4.77
C GLU A 122 -14.16 -18.58 -5.26
N GLY A 123 -13.93 -18.29 -6.55
CA GLY A 123 -14.18 -17.00 -7.14
C GLY A 123 -13.05 -15.98 -6.91
N ARG A 124 -11.93 -16.38 -6.31
CA ARG A 124 -10.71 -15.58 -6.18
C ARG A 124 -10.00 -15.50 -7.52
N ILE A 125 -9.13 -14.50 -7.69
CA ILE A 125 -8.32 -14.34 -8.89
C ILE A 125 -6.86 -14.64 -8.54
N VAL A 126 -6.32 -15.64 -9.22
CA VAL A 126 -4.88 -15.95 -9.25
C VAL A 126 -4.28 -15.16 -10.41
N MET A 127 -3.25 -14.37 -10.14
CA MET A 127 -2.54 -13.54 -11.11
C MET A 127 -1.09 -14.00 -11.18
N ARG A 128 -0.53 -14.05 -12.38
CA ARG A 128 0.88 -14.34 -12.60
C ARG A 128 1.49 -13.31 -13.53
N GLY A 129 2.76 -13.02 -13.33
CA GLY A 129 3.50 -12.14 -14.21
C GLY A 129 4.83 -11.72 -13.61
N GLU A 130 5.24 -10.50 -13.92
CA GLU A 130 6.59 -10.00 -13.65
C GLU A 130 6.55 -8.63 -12.96
N ILE A 131 7.52 -8.41 -12.08
CA ILE A 131 7.80 -7.10 -11.48
C ILE A 131 8.93 -6.48 -12.30
N TYR A 132 8.75 -5.24 -12.75
CA TYR A 132 9.72 -4.55 -13.60
C TYR A 132 10.01 -3.14 -13.08
N ASN A 133 11.23 -2.66 -13.31
CA ASN A 133 11.63 -1.30 -13.01
C ASN A 133 10.92 -0.32 -13.96
N THR A 134 10.31 0.73 -13.42
CA THR A 134 9.55 1.69 -14.24
C THR A 134 10.44 2.55 -15.15
N GLU A 135 11.72 2.73 -14.81
CA GLU A 135 12.70 3.47 -15.61
C GLU A 135 13.29 2.62 -16.75
N ASP A 136 13.49 1.32 -16.53
CA ASP A 136 13.83 0.34 -17.56
C ASP A 136 12.92 -0.88 -17.49
N LYS A 137 11.94 -0.96 -18.40
CA LYS A 137 10.95 -2.04 -18.41
C LYS A 137 11.50 -3.42 -18.78
N ASN A 138 12.75 -3.49 -19.21
CA ASN A 138 13.44 -4.75 -19.47
C ASN A 138 14.22 -5.24 -18.24
N ASP A 139 14.40 -4.36 -17.24
CA ASP A 139 14.92 -4.73 -15.94
C ASP A 139 13.79 -5.39 -15.13
N ILE A 140 13.76 -6.72 -15.20
CA ILE A 140 12.80 -7.57 -14.50
C ILE A 140 13.39 -7.95 -13.15
N LEU A 141 12.72 -7.53 -12.07
CA LEU A 141 13.12 -7.82 -10.70
C LEU A 141 12.75 -9.24 -10.27
N GLY A 142 11.67 -9.80 -10.80
CA GLY A 142 11.22 -11.13 -10.42
C GLY A 142 9.88 -11.52 -11.03
N LYS A 143 9.51 -12.77 -10.84
CA LYS A 143 8.21 -13.32 -11.24
C LYS A 143 7.32 -13.50 -10.03
N PHE A 144 6.04 -13.17 -10.15
CA PHE A 144 5.11 -13.27 -9.04
C PHE A 144 3.95 -14.21 -9.32
N THR A 145 3.42 -14.79 -8.25
CA THR A 145 2.04 -15.28 -8.16
C THR A 145 1.31 -14.50 -7.08
N ALA A 146 0.18 -13.90 -7.41
CA ALA A 146 -0.63 -13.12 -6.47
C ALA A 146 -2.07 -13.66 -6.42
N LEU A 147 -2.69 -13.56 -5.25
CA LEU A 147 -4.06 -13.99 -5.01
C LEU A 147 -4.89 -12.82 -4.48
N ALA A 148 -6.05 -12.57 -5.09
CA ALA A 148 -6.99 -11.55 -4.63
C ALA A 148 -8.42 -12.11 -4.55
N LYS A 149 -9.22 -11.60 -3.62
CA LYS A 149 -10.64 -11.94 -3.48
C LYS A 149 -11.54 -10.81 -4.00
N PRO A 150 -12.75 -11.13 -4.52
CA PRO A 150 -13.75 -10.10 -4.79
C PRO A 150 -14.02 -9.27 -3.53
N HIS A 151 -14.14 -7.96 -3.69
CA HIS A 151 -14.42 -7.03 -2.62
C HIS A 151 -15.39 -5.94 -3.07
N LYS A 152 -16.13 -5.34 -2.14
CA LYS A 152 -16.96 -4.17 -2.40
C LYS A 152 -16.48 -2.99 -1.56
N PHE A 153 -16.12 -1.92 -2.24
CA PHE A 153 -15.66 -0.70 -1.61
C PHE A 153 -16.48 0.49 -2.11
N ASN A 154 -17.10 1.24 -1.19
CA ASN A 154 -18.02 2.35 -1.50
C ASN A 154 -19.09 2.00 -2.55
N GLY A 155 -19.67 0.80 -2.43
CA GLY A 155 -20.72 0.30 -3.31
C GLY A 155 -20.25 -0.15 -4.70
N LYS A 156 -18.94 -0.10 -4.98
CA LYS A 156 -18.35 -0.54 -6.25
C LYS A 156 -17.63 -1.87 -6.07
N ASP A 157 -17.78 -2.75 -7.07
CA ASP A 157 -17.03 -3.99 -7.13
C ASP A 157 -15.54 -3.72 -7.38
N THR A 158 -14.69 -4.36 -6.61
CA THR A 158 -13.23 -4.25 -6.66
C THR A 158 -12.59 -5.54 -6.14
N TRP A 159 -11.30 -5.50 -5.84
CA TRP A 159 -10.51 -6.62 -5.36
C TRP A 159 -9.78 -6.24 -4.07
N ALA A 160 -9.64 -7.21 -3.18
CA ALA A 160 -8.75 -7.12 -2.02
C ALA A 160 -7.63 -8.16 -2.17
N ILE A 161 -6.39 -7.75 -1.95
CA ILE A 161 -5.24 -8.65 -2.03
C ILE A 161 -5.24 -9.60 -0.83
N LEU A 162 -4.81 -10.83 -1.06
CA LEU A 162 -4.59 -11.84 -0.02
C LEU A 162 -3.12 -12.15 0.15
N ARG A 163 -2.37 -12.26 -0.95
CA ARG A 163 -0.93 -12.48 -0.92
C ARG A 163 -0.28 -12.16 -2.26
N MET A 164 1.03 -11.95 -2.23
CA MET A 164 1.92 -11.97 -3.38
C MET A 164 3.16 -12.75 -2.99
N GLU A 165 3.54 -13.73 -3.80
CA GLU A 165 4.79 -14.49 -3.65
C GLU A 165 5.66 -14.17 -4.86
N THR A 166 6.90 -13.75 -4.64
CA THR A 166 7.84 -13.35 -5.71
C THR A 166 9.11 -14.18 -5.68
N GLU A 167 9.50 -14.67 -6.86
CA GLU A 167 10.79 -15.28 -7.14
C GLU A 167 11.72 -14.21 -7.76
N PHE A 168 12.73 -13.78 -7.00
CA PHE A 168 13.73 -12.78 -7.38
C PHE A 168 14.93 -13.39 -8.13
#